data_AF-A0A180F5P5-F1
#
_entry.id   AF-A0A180F5P5-F1
#
_cell.length_a   1.000
_cell.length_b   1.000
_cell.length_c   1.000
_cell.angle_alpha   90.00
_cell.angle_beta   90.00
_cell.angle_gamma   90.00
#
_symmetry.space_group_name_H-M   'P 1'
#
loop_
_entity.id
_entity.type
_entity.pdbx_description
1 polymer ?
#
loop_
_entity_poly.entity_id
_entity_poly.type
_entity_poly.pdbx_seq_one_letter_code
_entity_poly.pdbx_strand_id
1 'polypeptide(L)' 'MNNISFKEDHISQIPALQLLQKLGYTYLSPEKALELRGGKTNHVLLEPILRKQLEEINSMIHK' A
#
# COMPACT_ATOMS: atom_id res chain seq x y z
N MET A 1 26.93 -10.83 -24.04
CA MET A 1 25.80 -11.66 -23.58
C MET A 1 24.98 -10.83 -22.62
N ASN A 2 23.82 -10.32 -23.04
CA ASN A 2 22.91 -9.59 -22.17
C ASN A 2 22.33 -10.59 -21.17
N ASN A 3 22.76 -10.49 -19.92
CA ASN A 3 22.19 -11.27 -18.83
C ASN A 3 20.84 -10.62 -18.49
N ILE A 4 19.78 -11.02 -19.21
CA ILE A 4 18.42 -10.56 -18.92
C ILE A 4 18.09 -11.09 -17.52
N SER A 5 18.12 -10.21 -16.53
CA SER A 5 17.87 -10.57 -15.14
C SER A 5 16.39 -10.90 -14.96
N PHE A 6 16.03 -12.19 -15.04
CA PHE A 6 14.71 -12.76 -14.76
C PHE A 6 14.32 -12.70 -13.27
N LYS A 7 14.69 -11.61 -12.58
CA LYS A 7 14.28 -11.41 -11.19
C LYS A 7 12.83 -10.93 -11.20
N GLU A 8 11.95 -11.62 -10.48
CA GLU A 8 10.52 -11.30 -10.32
C GLU A 8 10.26 -9.81 -10.07
N ASP A 9 11.15 -9.17 -9.30
CA ASP A 9 11.10 -7.73 -9.03
C ASP A 9 11.09 -6.89 -10.31
N HIS A 10 11.97 -7.20 -11.26
CA HIS A 10 12.16 -6.41 -12.47
C HIS A 10 11.10 -6.70 -13.54
N ILE A 11 10.57 -7.92 -13.56
CA ILE A 11 9.61 -8.35 -14.58
C ILE A 11 8.15 -8.08 -14.18
N SER A 12 7.84 -8.14 -12.88
CA SER A 12 6.46 -8.12 -12.40
C SER A 12 6.24 -7.09 -11.29
N GLN A 13 7.05 -7.09 -10.23
CA GLN A 13 6.73 -6.30 -9.03
C GLN A 13 6.94 -4.79 -9.23
N ILE A 14 8.08 -4.35 -9.75
CA ILE A 14 8.36 -2.94 -10.02
C ILE A 14 7.36 -2.37 -11.05
N PRO A 15 7.09 -3.04 -12.19
CA PRO A 15 6.05 -2.58 -13.11
C PRO A 15 4.67 -2.47 -12.47
N ALA A 16 4.27 -3.44 -11.63
CA ALA A 16 2.98 -3.40 -10.93
C ALA A 16 2.90 -2.22 -9.94
N LEU A 17 3.95 -1.99 -9.15
CA LEU A 17 4.03 -0.84 -8.24
C LEU A 17 3.93 0.48 -9.01
N GLN A 18 4.67 0.62 -10.10
CA GLN A 18 4.63 1.82 -10.95
C GLN A 18 3.23 2.06 -11.54
N LEU A 19 2.55 1.00 -11.98
CA LEU A 19 1.18 1.09 -12.49
C LEU A 19 0.22 1.58 -11.39
N LEU A 20 0.26 0.96 -10.21
CA LEU A 20 -0.59 1.35 -9.08
C LEU A 20 -0.33 2.80 -8.66
N GLN A 21 0.94 3.23 -8.60
CA GLN A 21 1.27 4.63 -8.30
C GLN A 21 0.71 5.59 -9.35
N LYS A 22 0.75 5.23 -10.64
CA LYS A 22 0.13 6.04 -11.71
C LYS A 22 -1.40 6.12 -11.61
N LEU A 23 -2.04 5.10 -11.04
CA LEU A 23 -3.48 5.08 -10.76
C LEU A 23 -3.86 5.85 -9.49
N GLY A 24 -2.90 6.44 -8.78
CA GLY A 24 -3.13 7.24 -7.58
C GLY A 24 -3.00 6.46 -6.27
N TYR A 25 -2.57 5.19 -6.30
CA TYR A 25 -2.27 4.46 -5.08
C TYR A 25 -0.99 4.98 -4.43
N THR A 26 -1.02 5.13 -3.11
CA THR A 26 0.17 5.53 -2.33
C THR A 26 0.98 4.29 -1.99
N TYR A 27 2.25 4.27 -2.41
CA TYR A 27 3.19 3.25 -2.00
C TYR A 27 3.55 3.40 -0.52
N LEU A 28 3.55 2.27 0.20
CA LEU A 28 4.05 2.18 1.57
C LEU A 28 5.20 1.19 1.59
N SER A 29 6.32 1.58 2.20
CA SER A 29 7.41 0.64 2.46
C SER A 29 6.96 -0.41 3.49
N PRO A 30 7.62 -1.58 3.53
CA PRO A 30 7.32 -2.61 4.54
C PRO A 30 7.37 -2.08 5.97
N GLU A 31 8.35 -1.23 6.28
CA GLU A 31 8.52 -0.61 7.61
C GLU A 31 7.34 0.32 7.92
N LYS A 32 6.92 1.14 6.94
CA LYS A 32 5.79 2.03 7.13
C LYS A 32 4.47 1.27 7.28
N ALA A 33 4.29 0.21 6.50
CA ALA A 33 3.12 -0.66 6.63
C ALA A 33 3.07 -1.33 8.01
N LEU A 34 4.20 -1.80 8.52
CA LEU A 34 4.31 -2.38 9.86
C LEU A 34 4.01 -1.36 10.97
N GLU A 35 4.56 -0.14 10.86
CA GLU A 35 4.28 0.97 11.77
C GLU A 35 2.78 1.27 11.83
N LEU A 36 2.13 1.39 10.66
CA LEU A 36 0.70 1.67 10.55
C LEU A 36 -0.20 0.51 11.03
N ARG A 37 0.35 -0.71 11.14
CA ARG A 37 -0.28 -1.88 11.79
C ARG A 37 -0.01 -1.94 13.29
N GLY A 38 0.64 -0.93 13.87
CA GLY A 38 1.01 -0.90 15.28
C GLY A 38 2.11 -1.91 15.64
N GLY A 39 3.00 -2.23 14.70
CA GLY A 39 4.07 -3.22 14.88
C GLY A 39 3.61 -4.69 14.81
N LYS A 40 2.34 -4.94 14.52
CA LYS A 40 1.76 -6.30 14.50
C LYS A 40 1.85 -6.91 13.11
N THR A 41 2.60 -8.00 12.99
CA THR A 41 2.81 -8.71 11.71
C THR A 41 1.60 -9.56 11.29
N ASN A 42 0.75 -9.95 12.24
CA ASN A 42 -0.49 -10.69 12.00
C ASN A 42 -1.69 -9.81 11.64
N HIS A 43 -1.56 -8.48 11.72
CA HIS A 43 -2.61 -7.53 11.36
C HIS A 43 -2.47 -7.10 9.89
N VAL A 44 -3.61 -6.92 9.22
CA VAL A 44 -3.68 -6.42 7.85
C VAL A 44 -4.17 -4.98 7.74
N LEU A 45 -4.77 -4.45 8.82
CA LEU A 45 -5.36 -3.12 8.84
C LEU A 45 -4.32 -2.03 9.15
N LEU A 46 -4.40 -0.93 8.41
CA LEU A 46 -3.64 0.30 8.67
C LEU A 46 -4.52 1.22 9.53
N GLU A 47 -4.52 0.98 10.85
CA GLU A 47 -5.53 1.53 11.78
C GLU A 47 -5.70 3.06 11.69
N PRO A 48 -4.63 3.88 11.62
CA PRO A 48 -4.77 5.33 11.50
C PRO A 48 -5.46 5.76 10.21
N ILE A 49 -5.16 5.07 9.10
CA ILE A 49 -5.76 5.37 7.79
C ILE A 49 -7.23 4.97 7.79
N LEU A 50 -7.54 3.76 8.29
CA LEU A 50 -8.91 3.26 8.35
C LEU A 50 -9.80 4.19 9.19
N ARG A 51 -9.32 4.65 10.35
CA ARG A 51 -10.06 5.58 11.22
C ARG A 51 -10.41 6.87 10.49
N LYS A 52 -9.41 7.51 9.87
CA LYS A 52 -9.61 8.75 9.11
C LYS A 52 -10.63 8.56 7.97
N GLN A 53 -10.51 7.47 7.21
CA GLN A 53 -11.43 7.18 6.10
C GLN A 53 -12.86 6.96 6.59
N LEU A 54 -13.04 6.24 7.71
CA LEU A 54 -14.37 6.03 8.30
C LEU A 54 -14.99 7.35 8.78
N GLU A 55 -14.21 8.24 9.38
CA GLU A 55 -14.68 9.58 9.77
C GLU A 55 -15.15 10.40 8.55
N GLU A 56 -14.36 10.41 7.48
CA GLU A 56 -14.70 11.11 6.23
C GLU A 56 -15.97 10.53 5.59
N ILE A 57 -16.04 9.21 5.42
CA ILE A 57 -17.18 8.53 4.78
C ILE A 57 -18.46 8.73 5.59
N ASN A 58 -18.40 8.53 6.91
CA ASN A 58 -19.59 8.62 7.76
C ASN A 58 -20.06 10.06 7.96
N SER A 59 -19.17 11.06 7.81
CA SER A 59 -19.57 12.47 7.83
C SER A 59 -20.55 12.84 6.71
N MET A 60 -20.52 12.12 5.58
CA MET A 60 -21.44 12.34 4.46
C MET A 60 -22.82 11.67 4.65
N ILE A 61 -22.91 10.67 5.52
CA ILE A 61 -24.16 9.92 5.79
C ILE A 61 -25.03 10.64 6.84
N HIS A 62 -24.45 11.56 7.63
CA HIS A 62 -25.16 12.30 8.68
C HIS A 62 -25.89 13.58 8.20
N LYS A 63 -26.52 13.57 7.02
CA LYS A 63 -27.43 14.64 6.56
C LYS A 63 -28.83 14.14 6.27
#